data_AF-A0A5D8ZA71-F1
#
_entry.id   AF-A0A5D8ZA71-F1
#
_cell.length_a   1.000
_cell.length_b   1.000
_cell.length_c   1.000
_cell.angle_alpha   90.00
_cell.angle_beta   90.00
_cell.angle_gamma   90.00
#
_symmetry.space_group_name_H-M   'P 1'
#
loop_
_entity.id
_entity.type
_entity.pdbx_description
1 polymer ?
#
loop_
_entity_poly.entity_id
_entity_poly.type
_entity_poly.pdbx_seq_one_letter_code
_entity_poly.pdbx_strand_id
1 'polypeptide(L)'
;MSKRRHRIRVFLNEPGRIELATVLTPWLRVGATFGAYVECRKVDDSGAYFEMLLDLQPDDDESVDVRLRVPHHFVSGVLDVSDFDAFSALYSA
;
A
#
# COMPACT_ATOMS: atom_id res chain seq x y z
N MET A 1 -21.02 -8.53 -10.71
CA MET A 1 -20.61 -7.98 -9.41
C MET A 1 -19.11 -8.08 -9.31
N SER A 2 -18.39 -6.96 -9.37
CA SER A 2 -16.92 -6.95 -9.27
C SER A 2 -16.52 -7.34 -7.84
N LYS A 3 -15.88 -8.49 -7.66
CA LYS A 3 -15.29 -8.87 -6.36
C LYS A 3 -14.25 -7.81 -6.03
N ARG A 4 -14.44 -7.01 -4.98
CA ARG A 4 -13.40 -6.09 -4.47
C ARG A 4 -12.12 -6.91 -4.28
N ARG A 5 -11.09 -6.59 -5.06
CA ARG A 5 -9.77 -7.21 -4.91
C ARG A 5 -9.26 -6.82 -3.53
N HIS A 6 -8.97 -7.83 -2.71
CA HIS A 6 -8.41 -7.64 -1.38
C HIS A 6 -7.05 -6.91 -1.49
N ARG A 7 -6.85 -5.86 -0.68
CA ARG A 7 -5.66 -5.00 -0.68
C ARG A 7 -5.13 -4.85 0.74
N ILE A 8 -3.82 -4.98 0.88
CA ILE A 8 -3.06 -4.73 2.11
C ILE A 8 -2.52 -3.32 2.04
N ARG A 9 -2.68 -2.53 3.09
CA ARG A 9 -2.20 -1.15 3.14
C ARG A 9 -0.92 -1.06 3.96
N VAL A 10 0.15 -0.59 3.34
CA VAL A 10 1.44 -0.39 3.98
C VAL A 10 1.62 1.10 4.21
N PHE A 11 1.70 1.49 5.48
CA PHE A 11 1.91 2.88 5.88
C PHE A 11 3.39 3.18 5.89
N LEU A 12 3.74 4.35 5.35
CA LEU A 12 5.11 4.83 5.36
C LEU A 12 5.27 5.88 6.44
N ASN A 13 6.42 5.88 7.10
CA ASN A 13 6.83 7.05 7.88
C ASN A 13 7.28 8.18 6.95
N GLU A 14 7.56 9.35 7.53
CA GLU A 14 7.94 10.52 6.75
C GLU A 14 9.22 10.31 5.91
N PRO A 15 10.32 9.75 6.43
CA PRO A 15 11.50 9.42 5.63
C PRO A 15 11.18 8.49 4.45
N GLY A 16 10.47 7.39 4.72
CA GLY A 16 10.06 6.43 3.69
C GLY A 16 9.20 7.07 2.62
N ARG A 17 8.25 7.94 3.00
CA ARG A 17 7.43 8.70 2.06
C ARG A 17 8.30 9.58 1.16
N ILE A 18 9.24 10.33 1.72
CA ILE A 18 10.06 11.29 0.96
C ILE A 18 11.00 10.55 0.01
N GLU A 19 11.72 9.54 0.50
CA GLU A 19 12.71 8.82 -0.29
C GLU A 19 12.09 7.94 -1.37
N LEU A 20 10.95 7.32 -1.08
CA LEU A 20 10.29 6.40 -2.01
C LEU A 20 9.22 7.07 -2.87
N ALA A 21 8.91 8.36 -2.66
CA ALA A 21 7.84 9.08 -3.36
C ALA A 21 7.90 8.90 -4.86
N THR A 22 9.07 9.10 -5.49
CA THR A 22 9.22 9.02 -6.95
C THR A 22 8.87 7.63 -7.48
N VAL A 23 9.31 6.57 -6.82
CA VAL A 23 9.02 5.19 -7.23
C VAL A 23 7.57 4.82 -6.95
N LEU A 24 7.01 5.30 -5.84
CA LEU A 24 5.68 4.94 -5.38
C LEU A 24 4.57 5.85 -5.87
N THR A 25 4.89 6.93 -6.58
CA THR A 25 3.91 7.95 -7.03
C THR A 25 2.62 7.34 -7.61
N PRO A 26 2.65 6.27 -8.44
CA PRO A 26 1.42 5.70 -8.98
C PRO A 26 0.48 5.08 -7.91
N TRP A 27 1.05 4.54 -6.83
CA TRP A 27 0.32 3.80 -5.79
C TRP A 27 0.18 4.57 -4.48
N LEU A 28 0.96 5.64 -4.30
CA LEU A 28 0.94 6.42 -3.08
C LEU A 28 -0.45 7.05 -2.91
N ARG A 29 -1.07 6.79 -1.78
CA ARG A 29 -2.34 7.38 -1.36
C ARG A 29 -2.08 8.18 -0.10
N VAL A 30 -2.68 9.36 -0.02
CA VAL A 30 -2.61 10.21 1.16
C VAL A 30 -4.03 10.43 1.64
N GLY A 31 -4.37 9.86 2.79
CA GLY A 31 -5.67 10.05 3.43
C GLY A 31 -5.53 10.94 4.65
N ALA A 32 -6.48 11.86 4.85
CA ALA A 32 -6.47 12.80 5.98
C ALA A 32 -6.37 12.09 7.35
N THR A 33 -7.00 10.92 7.49
CA THR A 33 -7.07 10.15 8.74
C THR A 33 -5.88 9.21 8.95
N PHE A 34 -5.24 8.72 7.87
CA PHE A 34 -4.32 7.57 7.94
C PHE A 34 -2.90 7.88 7.45
N GLY A 35 -2.58 9.13 7.09
CA GLY A 35 -1.27 9.48 6.56
C GLY A 35 -1.03 8.89 5.16
N ALA A 36 0.24 8.75 4.79
CA ALA A 36 0.65 8.22 3.49
C ALA A 36 0.75 6.69 3.53
N TYR A 37 0.08 6.02 2.59
CA TYR A 37 0.10 4.57 2.47
C TYR A 37 0.11 4.11 1.02
N VAL A 38 0.46 2.84 0.85
CA VAL A 38 0.49 2.17 -0.45
C VAL A 38 -0.39 0.93 -0.39
N GLU A 39 -1.23 0.73 -1.39
CA GLU A 39 -2.02 -0.49 -1.53
C GLU A 39 -1.23 -1.58 -2.25
N CYS A 40 -1.05 -2.71 -1.56
CA CYS A 40 -0.33 -3.88 -2.02
C CYS A 40 -1.29 -5.05 -2.22
N ARG A 41 -0.98 -5.95 -3.16
CA ARG A 41 -1.63 -7.26 -3.26
C ARG A 41 -1.08 -8.26 -2.25
N LYS A 42 0.21 -8.15 -1.96
CA LYS A 42 0.92 -9.01 -1.02
C LYS A 42 2.07 -8.24 -0.38
N VAL A 43 2.37 -8.58 0.86
CA VAL A 43 3.56 -8.13 1.57
C VAL A 43 4.29 -9.34 2.15
N ASP A 44 5.60 -9.22 2.36
CA ASP A 44 6.43 -10.16 3.10
C ASP A 44 7.46 -9.38 3.92
N ASP A 45 7.41 -9.53 5.24
CA ASP A 45 8.25 -8.82 6.21
C ASP A 45 9.30 -9.75 6.86
N SER A 46 9.36 -11.01 6.47
CA SER A 46 10.26 -11.99 7.09
C SER A 46 11.71 -11.87 6.64
N GLY A 47 11.95 -11.18 5.52
CA GLY A 47 13.26 -11.04 4.90
C GLY A 47 14.10 -9.87 5.44
N ALA A 48 15.30 -9.70 4.87
CA ALA A 48 16.17 -8.55 5.16
C ALA A 48 15.58 -7.20 4.73
N TYR A 49 14.61 -7.24 3.81
CA TYR A 49 13.83 -6.11 3.35
C TYR A 49 12.34 -6.42 3.50
N PHE A 50 11.54 -5.38 3.65
CA PHE A 50 10.10 -5.47 3.53
C PHE A 50 9.75 -5.54 2.04
N GLU A 51 9.24 -6.68 1.59
CA GLU A 51 8.86 -6.89 0.19
C GLU A 51 7.39 -6.51 -0.03
N MET A 52 7.13 -5.69 -1.05
CA MET A 52 5.80 -5.24 -1.44
C MET A 52 5.52 -5.70 -2.87
N LEU A 53 4.38 -6.34 -3.10
CA LEU A 53 3.87 -6.64 -4.43
C LEU A 53 2.71 -5.70 -4.76
N LEU A 54 3.00 -4.78 -5.66
CA LEU A 54 2.08 -3.78 -6.20
C LEU A 54 1.56 -4.24 -7.56
N ASP A 55 0.43 -3.69 -7.98
CA ASP A 55 -0.09 -3.84 -9.33
C ASP A 55 -0.41 -2.47 -9.91
N LEU A 56 0.13 -2.20 -11.09
CA LEU A 56 -0.32 -1.10 -11.91
C LEU A 56 -1.27 -1.67 -12.95
N GLN A 57 -2.49 -1.13 -12.98
CA GLN A 57 -3.43 -1.43 -14.05
C GLN A 57 -3.62 -0.12 -14.84
N PRO A 58 -2.75 0.16 -15.82
CA PRO A 58 -2.87 1.37 -16.63
C PRO A 58 -4.14 1.36 -17.49
N ASP A 59 -4.58 0.18 -17.96
CA ASP A 59 -5.79 -0.03 -18.75
C ASP A 59 -6.46 -1.38 -18.37
N ASP A 60 -7.72 -1.59 -18.76
CA ASP A 60 -8.56 -2.73 -18.30
C ASP A 60 -7.99 -4.12 -18.67
N ASP A 61 -7.13 -4.22 -19.69
CA ASP A 61 -6.65 -5.50 -20.24
C ASP A 61 -5.21 -5.89 -19.84
N GLU A 62 -4.42 -4.97 -19.26
CA GLU A 62 -3.03 -5.26 -18.88
C GLU A 62 -2.75 -4.88 -17.42
N SER A 63 -2.22 -5.84 -16.65
CA SER A 63 -1.73 -5.60 -15.29
C SER A 63 -0.23 -5.82 -15.21
N VAL A 64 0.50 -4.81 -14.71
CA VAL A 64 1.94 -4.91 -14.44
C VAL A 64 2.15 -5.18 -12.96
N ASP A 65 2.83 -6.27 -12.67
CA ASP A 65 3.22 -6.66 -11.33
C ASP A 65 4.56 -6.01 -10.96
N VAL A 66 4.56 -5.17 -9.93
CA VAL A 66 5.77 -4.47 -9.48
C VAL A 66 6.16 -4.97 -8.10
N ARG A 67 7.36 -5.55 -8.00
CA ARG A 67 7.94 -5.99 -6.72
C ARG A 67 8.93 -4.93 -6.23
N LEU A 68 8.68 -4.39 -5.05
CA LEU A 68 9.58 -3.46 -4.38
C LEU A 68 10.16 -4.09 -3.11
N ARG A 69 11.41 -3.76 -2.82
CA ARG A 69 12.11 -4.11 -1.59
C ARG A 69 12.47 -2.82 -0.90
N VAL A 70 11.89 -2.60 0.27
CA VAL A 70 12.12 -1.37 1.03
C VAL A 70 12.76 -1.71 2.38
N PRO A 71 13.64 -0.84 2.92
CA PRO A 71 14.10 -0.98 4.28
C PRO A 71 12.93 -1.01 5.28
N HIS A 72 12.97 -1.94 6.23
CA HIS A 72 11.91 -2.10 7.25
C HIS A 72 11.61 -0.79 8.00
N HIS A 73 12.63 0.01 8.30
CA HIS A 73 12.48 1.24 9.05
C HIS A 73 11.73 2.36 8.28
N PHE A 74 11.36 2.15 7.02
CA PHE A 74 10.47 3.06 6.27
C PHE A 74 8.98 2.73 6.43
N VAL A 75 8.65 1.53 6.94
CA VAL A 75 7.28 1.09 7.17
C VAL A 75 6.87 1.45 8.60
N SER A 76 5.77 2.17 8.74
CA SER A 76 5.19 2.55 10.04
C SER A 76 4.07 1.60 10.49
N GLY A 77 3.48 0.84 9.57
CA GLY A 77 2.45 -0.14 9.89
C GLY A 77 1.89 -0.87 8.67
N VAL A 78 1.19 -1.97 8.94
CA VAL A 78 0.49 -2.77 7.93
C VAL A 78 -0.96 -2.95 8.38
N LEU A 79 -1.90 -2.63 7.51
CA LEU A 79 -3.32 -2.85 7.72
C LEU A 79 -3.83 -3.85 6.67
N ASP A 80 -4.19 -5.02 7.16
CA ASP A 80 -4.83 -6.08 6.40
C ASP A 80 -6.28 -6.23 6.89
N VAL A 81 -7.21 -5.75 6.09
CA VAL A 81 -8.65 -5.80 6.39
C VAL A 81 -9.42 -6.27 5.16
N SER A 82 -10.48 -7.04 5.40
CA SER A 82 -11.36 -7.54 4.34
C SER A 82 -12.18 -6.44 3.68
N ASP A 83 -12.55 -5.40 4.43
CA ASP A 83 -13.28 -4.23 3.92
C ASP A 83 -12.73 -2.93 4.54
N PHE A 84 -11.95 -2.21 3.73
CA PHE A 84 -11.30 -0.99 4.17
C PHE A 84 -12.24 0.21 4.25
N ASP A 85 -13.30 0.24 3.45
CA ASP A 85 -14.26 1.36 3.50
C ASP A 85 -15.05 1.28 4.80
N ALA A 86 -15.49 0.08 5.16
CA ALA A 86 -16.13 -0.17 6.46
C ALA A 86 -15.20 0.17 7.63
N PHE A 87 -13.93 -0.25 7.57
CA PHE A 87 -12.93 0.13 8.58
C PHE A 87 -12.77 1.65 8.67
N SER A 88 -12.59 2.32 7.54
CA SER A 88 -12.36 3.77 7.48
C SER A 88 -13.54 4.55 8.04
N ALA A 89 -14.77 4.12 7.75
CA ALA A 89 -16.00 4.74 8.24
C ALA A 89 -16.08 4.75 9.78
N LEU A 90 -15.54 3.75 10.47
CA LEU A 90 -15.51 3.71 11.95
C LEU A 90 -14.68 4.84 12.57
N TYR A 91 -13.67 5.34 11.85
CA TYR A 91 -12.73 6.36 12.31
C TYR A 91 -12.92 7.70 11.61
N SER A 92 -13.98 7.84 10.79
CA SER A 92 -14.32 9.08 10.07
C SER A 92 -15.43 9.87 10.78
N ALA A 93 -15.82 9.47 11.99
CA ALA A 93 -16.86 10.08 12.83
C ALA A 93 -16.31 11.16 13.76
#